data_AF-A0A9E1ZH43-F1
#
_entry.id   AF-A0A9E1ZH43-F1
#
_cell.length_a   1.000
_cell.length_b   1.000
_cell.length_c   1.000
_cell.angle_alpha   90.00
_cell.angle_beta   90.00
_cell.angle_gamma   90.00
#
_symmetry.space_group_name_H-M   'P 1'
#
loop_
_entity.id
_entity.type
_entity.pdbx_description
1 polymer ?
#
loop_
_entity_poly.entity_id
_entity_poly.type
_entity_poly.pdbx_seq_one_letter_code
_entity_poly.pdbx_strand_id
1 'polypeptide(L)'
;MNPFIITAVFGFIILTNPVFGQKAKAEPNTVDHAGILRQLGPKNFTKGQAIYNNLCINCHGSDGKTPTLPIARAFGTGELKFGVDPYSMFQTLTKGNGLMGPQTWMTPQERYDAIHYIREKFMKLMHPKYQALSPQYLAGLPKVNAGAAISEPVERDFGPALASQLGRKISSVLTVKLGGNHTISYNLHSMDQAGLWRGGFLNLRSTQHYRERGEGVPEIQGERIAGLQSWQWAHEGTFDYTTENLLPRGPVPAKWMEYRGHYLHEDNLLLSYSINGRDILEMPAKAQGFGAIVHTLRVAAGTQPLQLSVGQLETPVLRNGFLDPKAPTVKLNNATTSPADQIAVSGSPAKQGLGPFTAAATFGQTDGLQWSFDGHNRMVLTIPASKQSCLFQVIRYSGQSDAQLLSMAGYLGLLKLKDELPDPIQHLKGGKQRWPEVITTMG
;
A
#
# COMPACT_ATOMS: atom_id res chain seq x y z
N MET A 1 -83.50 -40.52 29.89
CA MET A 1 -82.32 -41.32 30.24
C MET A 1 -81.93 -42.21 29.07
N ASN A 2 -80.85 -41.85 28.38
CA ASN A 2 -79.86 -42.69 27.68
C ASN A 2 -79.03 -41.77 26.76
N PRO A 3 -77.69 -41.68 26.89
CA PRO A 3 -76.87 -40.89 25.98
C PRO A 3 -76.46 -41.75 24.78
N PHE A 4 -76.63 -41.22 23.56
CA PHE A 4 -76.10 -41.80 22.34
C PHE A 4 -74.63 -41.38 22.17
N ILE A 5 -73.75 -42.38 22.11
CA ILE A 5 -72.35 -42.26 21.69
C ILE A 5 -72.32 -42.35 20.16
N ILE A 6 -71.74 -41.36 19.47
CA ILE A 6 -71.41 -41.44 18.05
C ILE A 6 -69.90 -41.51 17.90
N THR A 7 -69.43 -42.68 17.49
CA THR A 7 -68.05 -43.00 17.13
C THR A 7 -67.80 -42.54 15.69
N ALA A 8 -66.88 -41.60 15.48
CA ALA A 8 -66.47 -41.17 14.14
C ALA A 8 -65.37 -42.10 13.59
N VAL A 9 -65.65 -42.74 12.45
CA VAL A 9 -64.72 -43.59 11.70
C VAL A 9 -63.84 -42.70 10.82
N PHE A 10 -62.52 -42.78 11.02
CA PHE A 10 -61.51 -42.15 10.16
C PHE A 10 -61.33 -42.95 8.86
N GLY A 11 -61.73 -42.37 7.73
CA GLY A 11 -61.41 -42.86 6.39
C GLY A 11 -60.10 -42.23 5.89
N PHE A 12 -59.09 -43.07 5.65
CA PHE A 12 -57.82 -42.69 5.04
C PHE A 12 -58.01 -42.50 3.52
N ILE A 13 -57.84 -41.28 3.01
CA ILE A 13 -57.72 -41.01 1.57
C ILE A 13 -56.23 -40.81 1.26
N ILE A 14 -55.65 -41.77 0.55
CA ILE A 14 -54.30 -41.65 -0.03
C ILE A 14 -54.43 -40.82 -1.31
N LEU A 15 -54.05 -39.54 -1.24
CA LEU A 15 -53.86 -38.69 -2.41
C LEU A 15 -52.42 -38.85 -2.90
N THR A 16 -52.25 -39.64 -3.96
CA THR A 16 -51.03 -39.68 -4.76
C THR A 16 -50.92 -38.38 -5.57
N ASN A 17 -50.15 -37.40 -5.08
CA ASN A 17 -49.75 -36.25 -5.88
C ASN A 17 -48.46 -36.59 -6.66
N PRO A 18 -48.47 -36.58 -7.99
CA PRO A 18 -47.27 -36.73 -8.78
C PRO A 18 -46.48 -35.42 -8.68
N VAL A 19 -45.31 -35.46 -8.04
CA VAL A 19 -44.34 -34.37 -8.06
C VAL A 19 -43.80 -34.29 -9.49
N PHE A 20 -44.38 -33.39 -10.29
CA PHE A 20 -43.79 -32.97 -11.56
C PHE A 20 -42.47 -32.26 -11.26
N GLY A 21 -41.36 -32.91 -11.58
CA GLY A 21 -40.03 -32.32 -11.50
C GLY A 21 -39.95 -31.10 -12.43
N GLN A 22 -39.97 -29.90 -11.87
CA GLN A 22 -39.42 -28.73 -12.54
C GLN A 22 -37.93 -29.01 -12.75
N LYS A 23 -37.52 -29.18 -14.02
CA LYS A 23 -36.11 -29.10 -14.39
C LYS A 23 -35.56 -27.80 -13.82
N ALA A 24 -34.65 -27.89 -12.86
CA ALA A 24 -33.91 -26.74 -12.35
C ALA A 24 -33.37 -25.95 -13.56
N LYS A 25 -33.76 -24.68 -13.67
CA LYS A 25 -33.30 -23.80 -14.75
C LYS A 25 -31.76 -23.79 -14.68
N ALA A 26 -31.09 -24.13 -15.79
CA ALA A 26 -29.63 -24.16 -15.82
C ALA A 26 -29.09 -22.80 -15.38
N GLU A 27 -28.22 -22.80 -14.36
CA GLU A 27 -27.58 -21.57 -13.90
C GLU A 27 -26.77 -20.95 -15.06
N PRO A 28 -26.85 -19.63 -15.26
CA PRO A 28 -26.04 -18.96 -16.27
C PRO A 28 -24.54 -19.18 -15.99
N ASN A 29 -23.80 -19.59 -17.01
CA ASN A 29 -22.35 -19.79 -16.95
C ASN A 29 -21.63 -18.67 -17.71
N THR A 30 -20.73 -18.00 -16.99
CA THR A 30 -19.90 -16.90 -17.50
C THR A 30 -18.44 -17.30 -17.69
N VAL A 31 -18.07 -18.55 -17.38
CA VAL A 31 -16.67 -19.02 -17.33
C VAL A 31 -16.37 -19.96 -18.50
N ASP A 32 -15.31 -19.66 -19.25
CA ASP A 32 -14.74 -20.60 -20.23
C ASP A 32 -13.84 -21.62 -19.54
N HIS A 33 -14.47 -22.63 -18.91
CA HIS A 33 -13.78 -23.70 -18.21
C HIS A 33 -12.78 -24.45 -19.09
N ALA A 34 -13.16 -24.73 -20.35
CA ALA A 34 -12.33 -25.48 -21.27
C ALA A 34 -11.12 -24.66 -21.73
N GLY A 35 -11.30 -23.36 -21.98
CA GLY A 35 -10.21 -22.43 -22.30
C GLY A 35 -9.17 -22.37 -21.19
N ILE A 36 -9.61 -22.18 -19.94
CA ILE A 36 -8.72 -22.13 -18.77
C ILE A 36 -7.94 -23.44 -18.61
N LEU A 37 -8.64 -24.58 -18.62
CA LEU A 37 -8.01 -25.89 -18.40
C LEU A 37 -6.98 -26.26 -19.47
N ARG A 38 -7.15 -25.81 -20.73
CA ARG A 38 -6.18 -26.02 -21.80
C ARG A 38 -4.86 -25.26 -21.61
N GLN A 39 -4.88 -24.17 -20.85
CA GLN A 39 -3.74 -23.28 -20.67
C GLN A 39 -2.94 -23.58 -19.39
N LEU A 40 -3.39 -24.52 -18.56
CA LEU A 40 -2.72 -24.88 -17.31
C LEU A 40 -1.32 -25.45 -17.58
N GLY A 41 -0.31 -24.85 -16.95
CA GLY A 41 1.06 -25.31 -17.01
C GLY A 41 1.86 -24.97 -15.74
N PRO A 42 3.21 -24.99 -15.81
CA PRO A 42 4.06 -24.80 -14.64
C PRO A 42 3.78 -23.51 -13.85
N LYS A 43 3.48 -22.40 -14.53
CA LYS A 43 3.12 -21.13 -13.89
C LYS A 43 1.84 -21.26 -13.04
N ASN A 44 0.83 -21.94 -13.56
CA ASN A 44 -0.43 -22.19 -12.86
C ASN A 44 -0.23 -23.14 -11.68
N PHE A 45 0.64 -24.15 -11.84
CA PHE A 45 1.00 -25.05 -10.75
C PHE A 45 1.64 -24.28 -9.57
N THR A 46 2.61 -23.40 -9.84
CA THR A 46 3.23 -22.57 -8.81
C THR A 46 2.22 -21.63 -8.12
N LYS A 47 1.31 -21.01 -8.88
CA LYS A 47 0.24 -20.18 -8.31
C LYS A 47 -0.72 -21.01 -7.43
N GLY A 48 -1.13 -22.16 -7.92
CA GLY A 48 -1.98 -23.10 -7.18
C GLY A 48 -1.35 -23.60 -5.89
N GLN A 49 -0.04 -23.85 -5.92
CA GLN A 49 0.73 -24.21 -4.74
C GLN A 49 0.72 -23.11 -3.69
N ALA A 50 0.94 -21.86 -4.10
CA ALA A 50 0.89 -20.72 -3.19
C ALA A 50 -0.49 -20.59 -2.54
N ILE A 51 -1.57 -20.66 -3.34
CA ILE A 51 -2.95 -20.65 -2.84
C ILE A 51 -3.20 -21.77 -1.84
N TYR A 52 -2.81 -23.01 -2.18
CA TYR A 52 -3.03 -24.17 -1.33
C TYR A 52 -2.29 -24.03 0.01
N ASN A 53 -1.02 -23.66 -0.04
CA ASN A 53 -0.16 -23.54 1.13
C ASN A 53 -0.53 -22.37 2.05
N ASN A 54 -1.16 -21.33 1.53
CA ASN A 54 -1.58 -20.20 2.38
C ASN A 54 -2.89 -20.50 3.13
N LEU A 55 -3.81 -21.25 2.52
CA LEU A 55 -5.21 -21.29 2.97
C LEU A 55 -5.77 -22.70 3.11
N CYS A 56 -5.57 -23.57 2.12
CA CYS A 56 -6.19 -24.89 2.08
C CYS A 56 -5.49 -25.90 3.02
N ILE A 57 -4.16 -25.76 3.14
CA ILE A 57 -3.30 -26.66 3.92
C ILE A 57 -3.72 -26.78 5.39
N ASN A 58 -4.25 -25.71 5.98
CA ASN A 58 -4.64 -25.64 7.39
C ASN A 58 -5.78 -26.60 7.75
N CYS A 59 -6.55 -27.04 6.76
CA CYS A 59 -7.61 -28.04 6.95
C CYS A 59 -7.26 -29.36 6.24
N HIS A 60 -6.73 -29.30 5.02
CA HIS A 60 -6.54 -30.46 4.15
C HIS A 60 -5.17 -31.16 4.31
N GLY A 61 -4.25 -30.57 5.07
CA GLY A 61 -2.91 -31.11 5.28
C GLY A 61 -1.96 -30.86 4.11
N SER A 62 -0.67 -31.14 4.31
CA SER A 62 0.40 -30.84 3.34
C SER A 62 0.80 -32.02 2.47
N ASP A 63 0.40 -33.24 2.85
CA ASP A 63 0.86 -34.50 2.26
C ASP A 63 -0.19 -35.17 1.35
N GLY A 64 -1.42 -34.64 1.33
CA GLY A 64 -2.56 -35.24 0.63
C GLY A 64 -3.12 -36.51 1.28
N LYS A 65 -2.59 -36.95 2.42
CA LYS A 65 -2.99 -38.19 3.13
C LYS A 65 -3.62 -37.90 4.49
N THR A 66 -3.10 -36.90 5.19
CA THR A 66 -3.40 -36.63 6.60
C THR A 66 -3.98 -35.21 6.73
N PRO A 67 -5.31 -35.06 6.67
CA PRO A 67 -5.94 -33.77 6.88
C PRO A 67 -5.70 -33.27 8.30
N THR A 68 -5.44 -31.97 8.44
CA THR A 68 -5.31 -31.31 9.75
C THR A 68 -6.67 -31.22 10.45
N LEU A 69 -7.75 -31.05 9.70
CA LEU A 69 -9.12 -31.09 10.20
C LEU A 69 -9.73 -32.47 9.92
N PRO A 70 -10.17 -33.24 10.95
CA PRO A 70 -10.63 -34.63 10.75
C PRO A 70 -11.77 -34.81 9.74
N ILE A 71 -12.61 -33.79 9.56
CA ILE A 71 -13.73 -33.83 8.60
C ILE A 71 -13.33 -33.41 7.18
N ALA A 72 -12.14 -32.84 6.98
CA ALA A 72 -11.65 -32.45 5.67
C ALA A 72 -11.22 -33.68 4.86
N ARG A 73 -11.16 -33.52 3.54
CA ARG A 73 -10.78 -34.62 2.63
C ARG A 73 -9.27 -34.63 2.39
N ALA A 74 -8.69 -35.83 2.48
CA ALA A 74 -7.34 -36.12 2.03
C ALA A 74 -7.34 -36.25 0.50
N PHE A 75 -6.75 -35.30 -0.23
CA PHE A 75 -6.84 -35.27 -1.69
C PHE A 75 -6.14 -36.43 -2.40
N GLY A 76 -5.14 -37.03 -1.78
CA GLY A 76 -4.40 -38.16 -2.31
C GLY A 76 -5.11 -39.49 -2.13
N THR A 77 -5.78 -39.72 -1.00
CA THR A 77 -6.29 -41.06 -0.63
C THR A 77 -7.77 -41.11 -0.28
N GLY A 78 -8.37 -39.97 0.07
CA GLY A 78 -9.76 -39.89 0.52
C GLY A 78 -10.75 -39.73 -0.63
N GLU A 79 -11.99 -40.20 -0.42
CA GLU A 79 -13.05 -40.06 -1.42
C GLU A 79 -13.66 -38.64 -1.42
N LEU A 80 -13.70 -38.02 -2.62
CA LEU A 80 -14.32 -36.73 -2.85
C LEU A 80 -15.83 -36.91 -3.14
N LYS A 81 -16.67 -36.24 -2.35
CA LYS A 81 -18.14 -36.41 -2.38
C LYS A 81 -18.80 -35.93 -3.69
N PHE A 82 -18.23 -34.95 -4.36
CA PHE A 82 -18.86 -34.29 -5.53
C PHE A 82 -18.18 -34.61 -6.85
N GLY A 83 -17.25 -35.55 -6.86
CA GLY A 83 -16.46 -35.88 -8.03
C GLY A 83 -15.00 -35.44 -7.89
N VAL A 84 -14.18 -36.11 -8.69
CA VAL A 84 -12.72 -35.96 -8.71
C VAL A 84 -12.25 -35.26 -9.97
N ASP A 85 -13.15 -34.87 -10.88
CA ASP A 85 -12.82 -34.11 -12.08
C ASP A 85 -12.67 -32.61 -11.76
N PRO A 86 -11.93 -31.84 -12.58
CA PRO A 86 -11.67 -30.43 -12.29
C PRO A 86 -12.93 -29.56 -12.19
N TYR A 87 -13.99 -29.84 -12.95
CA TYR A 87 -15.19 -29.01 -12.93
C TYR A 87 -16.01 -29.24 -11.66
N SER A 88 -16.13 -30.49 -11.21
CA SER A 88 -16.72 -30.83 -9.91
C SER A 88 -15.97 -30.19 -8.73
N MET A 89 -14.63 -30.22 -8.78
CA MET A 89 -13.81 -29.52 -7.78
C MET A 89 -14.02 -28.00 -7.84
N PHE A 90 -14.12 -27.43 -9.05
CA PHE A 90 -14.44 -26.01 -9.25
C PHE A 90 -15.80 -25.65 -8.63
N GLN A 91 -16.82 -26.47 -8.83
CA GLN A 91 -18.15 -26.27 -8.23
C GLN A 91 -18.09 -26.34 -6.71
N THR A 92 -17.31 -27.26 -6.15
CA THR A 92 -17.07 -27.35 -4.69
C THR A 92 -16.42 -26.06 -4.15
N LEU A 93 -15.38 -25.55 -4.83
CA LEU A 93 -14.78 -24.26 -4.45
C LEU A 93 -15.75 -23.08 -4.63
N THR A 94 -16.66 -23.15 -5.60
CA THR A 94 -17.61 -22.07 -5.90
C THR A 94 -18.75 -22.00 -4.90
N LYS A 95 -19.35 -23.15 -4.56
CA LYS A 95 -20.58 -23.24 -3.77
C LYS A 95 -20.33 -23.61 -2.31
N GLY A 96 -19.13 -24.11 -2.00
CA GLY A 96 -18.81 -24.67 -0.69
C GLY A 96 -19.51 -26.02 -0.45
N ASN A 97 -19.18 -26.65 0.66
CA ASN A 97 -19.89 -27.82 1.17
C ASN A 97 -19.59 -28.06 2.67
N GLY A 98 -20.63 -28.24 3.47
CA GLY A 98 -20.48 -28.48 4.92
C GLY A 98 -19.73 -27.34 5.59
N LEU A 99 -18.66 -27.66 6.33
CA LEU A 99 -17.82 -26.65 6.98
C LEU A 99 -16.82 -25.96 6.04
N MET A 100 -16.72 -26.39 4.78
CA MET A 100 -15.95 -25.67 3.77
C MET A 100 -16.85 -24.65 3.10
N GLY A 101 -16.83 -23.41 3.58
CA GLY A 101 -17.57 -22.31 2.95
C GLY A 101 -17.17 -22.08 1.47
N PRO A 102 -18.03 -21.41 0.67
CA PRO A 102 -17.69 -21.05 -0.70
C PRO A 102 -16.44 -20.16 -0.73
N GLN A 103 -15.55 -20.40 -1.68
CA GLN A 103 -14.31 -19.64 -1.88
C GLN A 103 -14.55 -18.51 -2.89
N THR A 104 -15.38 -17.54 -2.48
CA THR A 104 -15.82 -16.38 -3.29
C THR A 104 -14.70 -15.40 -3.63
N TRP A 105 -13.62 -15.42 -2.84
CA TRP A 105 -12.44 -14.56 -3.00
C TRP A 105 -11.51 -14.93 -4.18
N MET A 106 -11.65 -16.13 -4.76
CA MET A 106 -10.88 -16.58 -5.91
C MET A 106 -11.60 -16.28 -7.23
N THR A 107 -10.83 -15.80 -8.21
CA THR A 107 -11.25 -15.79 -9.62
C THR A 107 -11.41 -17.22 -10.16
N PRO A 108 -12.14 -17.41 -11.28
CA PRO A 108 -12.23 -18.73 -11.91
C PRO A 108 -10.87 -19.34 -12.27
N GLN A 109 -9.91 -18.53 -12.73
CA GLN A 109 -8.55 -18.97 -13.02
C GLN A 109 -7.84 -19.45 -11.76
N GLU A 110 -7.88 -18.70 -10.66
CA GLU A 110 -7.22 -19.06 -9.39
C GLU A 110 -7.81 -20.36 -8.79
N ARG A 111 -9.12 -20.58 -8.91
CA ARG A 111 -9.75 -21.87 -8.53
C ARG A 111 -9.13 -23.03 -9.31
N TYR A 112 -8.97 -22.87 -10.62
CA TYR A 112 -8.36 -23.90 -11.45
C TYR A 112 -6.86 -24.06 -11.21
N ASP A 113 -6.14 -22.99 -10.89
CA ASP A 113 -4.72 -23.07 -10.50
C ASP A 113 -4.57 -23.94 -9.24
N ALA A 114 -5.38 -23.69 -8.19
CA ALA A 114 -5.39 -24.51 -6.98
C ALA A 114 -5.76 -25.98 -7.24
N ILE A 115 -6.80 -26.21 -8.06
CA ILE A 115 -7.21 -27.55 -8.49
C ILE A 115 -6.07 -28.25 -9.26
N HIS A 116 -5.39 -27.53 -10.15
CA HIS A 116 -4.27 -28.07 -10.92
C HIS A 116 -3.15 -28.52 -10.00
N TYR A 117 -2.77 -27.70 -9.01
CA TYR A 117 -1.79 -28.07 -8.00
C TYR A 117 -2.22 -29.32 -7.23
N ILE A 118 -3.44 -29.36 -6.68
CA ILE A 118 -3.95 -30.50 -5.91
C ILE A 118 -3.90 -31.79 -6.75
N ARG A 119 -4.33 -31.70 -8.00
CA ARG A 119 -4.37 -32.83 -8.92
C ARG A 119 -2.98 -33.36 -9.25
N GLU A 120 -2.06 -32.49 -9.65
CA GLU A 120 -0.71 -32.89 -10.05
C GLU A 120 0.13 -33.32 -8.86
N LYS A 121 0.04 -32.63 -7.73
CA LYS A 121 0.86 -32.91 -6.54
C LYS A 121 0.39 -34.12 -5.76
N PHE A 122 -0.92 -34.28 -5.58
CA PHE A 122 -1.48 -35.32 -4.70
C PHE A 122 -2.22 -36.41 -5.50
N MET A 123 -3.20 -36.02 -6.31
CA MET A 123 -4.12 -37.01 -6.90
C MET A 123 -3.44 -37.89 -7.95
N LYS A 124 -2.63 -37.31 -8.83
CA LYS A 124 -1.93 -38.03 -9.90
C LYS A 124 -1.03 -39.15 -9.38
N LEU A 125 -0.48 -38.96 -8.18
CA LEU A 125 0.43 -39.93 -7.56
C LEU A 125 -0.29 -40.97 -6.70
N MET A 126 -1.46 -40.64 -6.14
CA MET A 126 -2.05 -41.43 -5.04
C MET A 126 -3.54 -41.76 -5.21
N HIS A 127 -4.30 -40.95 -5.94
CA HIS A 127 -5.76 -41.04 -5.93
C HIS A 127 -6.25 -42.04 -6.97
N PRO A 128 -6.95 -43.13 -6.59
CA PRO A 128 -7.27 -44.24 -7.49
C PRO A 128 -8.22 -43.85 -8.64
N LYS A 129 -9.06 -42.83 -8.43
CA LYS A 129 -9.97 -42.28 -9.46
C LYS A 129 -9.36 -41.11 -10.26
N TYR A 130 -8.05 -40.85 -10.17
CA TYR A 130 -7.42 -39.79 -10.97
C TYR A 130 -7.53 -40.10 -12.47
N GLN A 131 -7.86 -39.07 -13.25
CA GLN A 131 -7.89 -39.15 -14.72
C GLN A 131 -7.20 -37.92 -15.30
N ALA A 132 -6.40 -38.11 -16.35
CA ALA A 132 -5.85 -36.99 -17.11
C ALA A 132 -6.97 -36.27 -17.89
N LEU A 133 -6.75 -34.99 -18.22
CA LEU A 133 -7.66 -34.24 -19.06
C LEU A 133 -7.72 -34.84 -20.47
N SER A 134 -8.91 -35.18 -20.95
CA SER A 134 -9.13 -35.66 -22.31
C SER A 134 -9.81 -34.60 -23.18
N PRO A 135 -9.61 -34.63 -24.52
CA PRO A 135 -10.36 -33.77 -25.44
C PRO A 135 -11.87 -33.92 -25.29
N GLN A 136 -12.36 -35.15 -25.03
CA GLN A 136 -13.77 -35.45 -24.82
C GLN A 136 -14.31 -34.76 -23.55
N TYR A 137 -13.56 -34.82 -22.45
CA TYR A 137 -13.91 -34.11 -21.22
C TYR A 137 -13.99 -32.60 -21.45
N LEU A 138 -12.98 -32.01 -22.09
CA LEU A 138 -12.95 -30.57 -22.39
C LEU A 138 -14.10 -30.13 -23.31
N ALA A 139 -14.51 -30.99 -24.24
CA ALA A 139 -15.65 -30.72 -25.13
C ALA A 139 -16.99 -30.71 -24.38
N GLY A 140 -17.13 -31.57 -23.36
CA GLY A 140 -18.34 -31.71 -22.54
C GLY A 140 -18.51 -30.69 -21.42
N LEU A 141 -17.54 -29.80 -21.20
CA LEU A 141 -17.65 -28.73 -20.21
C LEU A 141 -18.72 -27.69 -20.59
N PRO A 142 -19.40 -27.08 -19.60
CA PRO A 142 -20.38 -26.02 -19.84
C PRO A 142 -19.79 -24.89 -20.68
N LYS A 143 -20.52 -24.48 -21.72
CA LYS A 143 -20.16 -23.33 -22.55
C LYS A 143 -20.57 -22.03 -21.86
N VAL A 144 -19.87 -20.96 -22.19
CA VAL A 144 -20.28 -19.61 -21.77
C VAL A 144 -21.61 -19.29 -22.46
N ASN A 145 -22.63 -18.98 -21.67
CA ASN A 145 -23.98 -18.65 -22.16
C ASN A 145 -24.55 -17.38 -21.49
N ALA A 146 -23.76 -16.70 -20.68
CA ALA A 146 -24.07 -15.42 -20.07
C ALA A 146 -22.85 -14.49 -20.13
N GLY A 147 -23.08 -13.19 -20.27
CA GLY A 147 -22.04 -12.19 -20.08
C GLY A 147 -21.55 -12.23 -18.63
N ALA A 148 -20.23 -12.20 -18.43
CA ALA A 148 -19.70 -12.00 -17.09
C ALA A 148 -20.26 -10.69 -16.53
N ALA A 149 -20.80 -10.71 -15.32
CA ALA A 149 -21.09 -9.48 -14.60
C ALA A 149 -19.76 -8.74 -14.46
N ILE A 150 -19.58 -7.67 -15.22
CA ILE A 150 -18.44 -6.78 -15.06
C ILE A 150 -18.71 -6.05 -13.76
N SER A 151 -18.18 -6.55 -12.64
CA SER A 151 -18.00 -5.70 -11.48
C SER A 151 -16.92 -4.71 -11.89
N GLU A 152 -17.33 -3.51 -12.28
CA GLU A 152 -16.37 -2.43 -12.49
C GLU A 152 -15.50 -2.33 -11.23
N PRO A 153 -14.17 -2.19 -11.36
CA PRO A 153 -13.33 -1.93 -10.21
C PRO A 153 -13.81 -0.65 -9.54
N VAL A 154 -14.54 -0.79 -8.43
CA VAL A 154 -14.98 0.36 -7.64
C VAL A 154 -13.73 0.93 -7.00
N GLU A 155 -13.32 2.11 -7.46
CA GLU A 155 -12.26 2.85 -6.79
C GLU A 155 -12.73 3.21 -5.37
N ARG A 156 -11.95 2.79 -4.38
CA ARG A 156 -12.27 3.03 -2.98
C ARG A 156 -11.68 4.35 -2.55
N ASP A 157 -12.46 5.13 -1.83
CA ASP A 157 -11.97 6.34 -1.18
C ASP A 157 -11.35 6.00 0.18
N PHE A 158 -10.02 6.15 0.27
CA PHE A 158 -9.26 6.02 1.51
C PHE A 158 -9.00 7.37 2.19
N GLY A 159 -9.56 8.46 1.67
CA GLY A 159 -9.22 9.82 2.09
C GLY A 159 -7.82 10.24 1.61
N PRO A 160 -7.21 11.25 2.26
CA PRO A 160 -5.91 11.80 1.87
C PRO A 160 -4.74 10.92 2.33
N ALA A 161 -4.95 9.98 3.26
CA ALA A 161 -3.88 9.14 3.78
C ALA A 161 -4.36 7.74 4.14
N LEU A 162 -3.48 6.76 4.03
CA LEU A 162 -3.73 5.36 4.40
C LEU A 162 -2.59 4.85 5.27
N ALA A 163 -2.93 4.34 6.46
CA ALA A 163 -2.01 3.60 7.29
C ALA A 163 -1.95 2.13 6.83
N SER A 164 -0.75 1.63 6.55
CA SER A 164 -0.54 0.25 6.10
C SER A 164 0.91 -0.19 6.27
N GLN A 165 1.24 -1.41 5.87
CA GLN A 165 2.63 -1.74 5.51
C GLN A 165 2.96 -1.19 4.12
N LEU A 166 4.24 -1.09 3.76
CA LEU A 166 4.72 -0.76 2.42
C LEU A 166 5.64 -1.86 1.90
N GLY A 167 5.16 -2.58 0.89
CA GLY A 167 5.78 -3.82 0.45
C GLY A 167 5.85 -4.83 1.59
N ARG A 168 6.83 -5.74 1.50
CA ARG A 168 7.11 -6.73 2.57
C ARG A 168 8.22 -6.26 3.52
N LYS A 169 8.80 -5.08 3.28
CA LYS A 169 10.00 -4.59 3.99
C LYS A 169 9.67 -3.62 5.13
N ILE A 170 8.64 -2.79 4.98
CA ILE A 170 8.30 -1.75 5.96
C ILE A 170 6.93 -2.07 6.53
N SER A 171 6.87 -2.38 7.83
CA SER A 171 5.68 -2.94 8.48
C SER A 171 4.62 -1.91 8.84
N SER A 172 5.00 -0.64 9.02
CA SER A 172 4.10 0.42 9.46
C SER A 172 4.46 1.74 8.80
N VAL A 173 3.60 2.21 7.91
CA VAL A 173 3.70 3.50 7.24
C VAL A 173 2.39 4.26 7.27
N LEU A 174 2.49 5.59 7.16
CA LEU A 174 1.38 6.45 6.75
C LEU A 174 1.71 7.02 5.38
N THR A 175 0.95 6.61 4.36
CA THR A 175 1.09 7.09 2.99
C THR A 175 0.07 8.18 2.72
N VAL A 176 0.50 9.32 2.19
CA VAL A 176 -0.24 10.57 2.08
C VAL A 176 -0.24 11.08 0.64
N LYS A 177 -1.43 11.43 0.13
CA LYS A 177 -1.61 12.10 -1.16
C LYS A 177 -1.24 13.58 -0.99
N LEU A 178 -0.26 14.06 -1.76
CA LEU A 178 0.19 15.45 -1.72
C LEU A 178 -0.50 16.36 -2.75
N GLY A 179 -1.35 15.77 -3.63
CA GLY A 179 -1.93 16.46 -4.78
C GLY A 179 -1.07 16.35 -6.04
N GLY A 180 -1.63 16.71 -7.20
CA GLY A 180 -0.93 16.64 -8.49
C GLY A 180 -0.38 15.26 -8.82
N ASN A 181 -1.05 14.19 -8.37
CA ASN A 181 -0.63 12.79 -8.52
C ASN A 181 0.72 12.45 -7.85
N HIS A 182 1.08 13.16 -6.77
CA HIS A 182 2.25 12.88 -5.94
C HIS A 182 1.83 12.28 -4.60
N THR A 183 2.67 11.39 -4.09
CA THR A 183 2.42 10.65 -2.85
C THR A 183 3.71 10.55 -2.06
N ILE A 184 3.64 10.79 -0.76
CA ILE A 184 4.73 10.58 0.20
C ILE A 184 4.34 9.51 1.20
N SER A 185 5.29 8.78 1.75
CA SER A 185 5.06 7.80 2.79
C SER A 185 6.08 7.95 3.90
N TYR A 186 5.62 7.92 5.15
CA TYR A 186 6.46 7.99 6.34
C TYR A 186 6.47 6.65 7.04
N ASN A 187 7.65 6.19 7.47
CA ASN A 187 7.79 5.06 8.37
C ASN A 187 7.34 5.51 9.76
N LEU A 188 6.24 4.98 10.29
CA LEU A 188 5.71 5.40 11.60
C LEU A 188 6.58 4.96 12.78
N HIS A 189 7.57 4.11 12.53
CA HIS A 189 8.51 3.66 13.55
C HIS A 189 9.78 4.53 13.65
N SER A 190 10.08 5.37 12.66
CA SER A 190 11.24 6.29 12.72
C SER A 190 10.91 7.73 12.31
N MET A 191 9.73 7.96 11.74
CA MET A 191 9.32 9.18 11.02
C MET A 191 10.21 9.54 9.82
N ASP A 192 11.05 8.62 9.37
CA ASP A 192 11.76 8.78 8.11
C ASP A 192 10.82 8.58 6.92
N GLN A 193 11.12 9.21 5.79
CA GLN A 193 10.37 8.98 4.56
C GLN A 193 10.69 7.59 4.00
N ALA A 194 9.66 6.73 3.95
CA ALA A 194 9.67 5.42 3.31
C ALA A 194 9.62 5.50 1.77
N GLY A 195 9.11 6.61 1.23
CA GLY A 195 9.16 6.90 -0.19
C GLY A 195 8.44 8.18 -0.59
N LEU A 196 8.79 8.69 -1.76
CA LEU A 196 8.14 9.83 -2.42
C LEU A 196 8.09 9.53 -3.92
N TRP A 197 6.90 9.58 -4.51
CA TRP A 197 6.68 9.19 -5.91
C TRP A 197 5.61 10.02 -6.59
N ARG A 198 5.60 9.94 -7.93
CA ARG A 198 4.57 10.49 -8.81
C ARG A 198 3.89 9.37 -9.59
N GLY A 199 2.67 9.58 -10.06
CA GLY A 199 1.99 8.60 -10.92
C GLY A 199 1.05 7.64 -10.17
N GLY A 200 0.57 8.02 -8.99
CA GLY A 200 -0.46 7.28 -8.28
C GLY A 200 -0.30 7.31 -6.77
N PHE A 201 -1.21 6.64 -6.07
CA PHE A 201 -1.14 6.40 -4.63
C PHE A 201 -0.45 5.04 -4.38
N LEU A 202 -1.18 4.06 -3.85
CA LEU A 202 -0.71 2.69 -3.63
C LEU A 202 -1.42 1.72 -4.59
N ASN A 203 -0.70 0.72 -5.08
CA ASN A 203 -1.32 -0.44 -5.70
C ASN A 203 -1.88 -1.36 -4.61
N LEU A 204 -3.20 -1.36 -4.49
CA LEU A 204 -3.94 -2.11 -3.47
C LEU A 204 -4.74 -3.29 -4.06
N ARG A 205 -4.67 -3.53 -5.37
CA ARG A 205 -5.56 -4.46 -6.09
C ARG A 205 -5.44 -5.92 -5.61
N SER A 206 -4.28 -6.31 -5.10
CA SER A 206 -4.01 -7.65 -4.57
C SER A 206 -4.22 -7.76 -3.06
N THR A 207 -4.61 -6.67 -2.38
CA THR A 207 -4.74 -6.58 -0.92
C THR A 207 -6.19 -6.74 -0.47
N GLN A 208 -6.38 -6.89 0.85
CA GLN A 208 -7.71 -6.91 1.47
C GLN A 208 -8.54 -5.64 1.27
N HIS A 209 -7.92 -4.55 0.78
CA HIS A 209 -8.66 -3.35 0.42
C HIS A 209 -9.55 -3.56 -0.80
N TYR A 210 -9.18 -4.43 -1.76
CA TYR A 210 -9.98 -4.70 -2.97
C TYR A 210 -10.43 -6.16 -3.09
N ARG A 211 -9.81 -7.07 -2.34
CA ARG A 211 -10.13 -8.50 -2.35
C ARG A 211 -10.68 -8.91 -1.00
N GLU A 212 -11.70 -9.78 -0.99
CA GLU A 212 -12.18 -10.42 0.25
C GLU A 212 -11.04 -11.14 0.98
N ARG A 213 -10.15 -11.80 0.22
CA ARG A 213 -8.86 -12.29 0.70
C ARG A 213 -7.75 -11.78 -0.22
N GLY A 214 -6.97 -10.84 0.27
CA GLY A 214 -5.79 -10.33 -0.43
C GLY A 214 -4.51 -10.95 0.12
N GLU A 215 -3.76 -11.65 -0.73
CA GLU A 215 -2.44 -12.18 -0.39
C GLU A 215 -1.29 -11.19 -0.68
N GLY A 216 -1.63 -10.10 -1.36
CA GLY A 216 -0.73 -9.01 -1.68
C GLY A 216 -0.55 -8.04 -0.52
N VAL A 217 0.42 -7.15 -0.69
CA VAL A 217 0.73 -6.06 0.22
C VAL A 217 0.64 -4.75 -0.55
N PRO A 218 0.35 -3.60 0.09
CA PRO A 218 0.39 -2.31 -0.59
C PRO A 218 1.76 -2.06 -1.21
N GLU A 219 1.79 -1.76 -2.50
CA GLU A 219 3.01 -1.41 -3.23
C GLU A 219 2.94 0.00 -3.80
N ILE A 220 4.08 0.58 -4.10
CA ILE A 220 4.14 1.86 -4.81
C ILE A 220 3.57 1.66 -6.23
N GLN A 221 2.54 2.41 -6.59
CA GLN A 221 1.97 2.37 -7.94
C GLN A 221 2.82 3.15 -8.95
N GLY A 222 3.44 4.24 -8.50
CA GLY A 222 4.12 5.22 -9.35
C GLY A 222 5.64 5.09 -9.41
N GLU A 223 6.27 6.14 -9.92
CA GLU A 223 7.73 6.25 -10.05
C GLU A 223 8.31 7.10 -8.91
N ARG A 224 9.31 6.56 -8.20
CA ARG A 224 10.03 7.30 -7.16
C ARG A 224 10.76 8.51 -7.74
N ILE A 225 10.77 9.61 -6.99
CA ILE A 225 11.44 10.84 -7.42
C ILE A 225 12.91 10.79 -6.98
N ALA A 226 13.80 10.62 -7.95
CA ALA A 226 15.24 10.54 -7.72
C ALA A 226 15.77 11.76 -6.96
N GLY A 227 16.59 11.50 -5.95
CA GLY A 227 17.24 12.49 -5.09
C GLY A 227 16.37 13.01 -3.95
N LEU A 228 15.05 12.84 -4.02
CA LEU A 228 14.12 13.20 -2.95
C LEU A 228 13.72 12.03 -2.06
N GLN A 229 14.43 10.89 -2.12
CA GLN A 229 14.13 9.73 -1.27
C GLN A 229 14.48 9.93 0.21
N SER A 230 15.39 10.86 0.52
CA SER A 230 15.84 11.10 1.89
C SER A 230 15.02 12.19 2.58
N TRP A 231 14.37 11.83 3.68
CA TRP A 231 13.86 12.70 4.73
C TRP A 231 14.07 11.92 6.03
N GLN A 232 15.19 12.16 6.69
CA GLN A 232 15.67 11.33 7.80
C GLN A 232 16.20 12.21 8.92
N TRP A 233 15.85 11.89 10.16
CA TRP A 233 16.33 12.60 11.34
C TRP A 233 17.59 11.96 11.90
N ALA A 234 18.55 12.77 12.32
CA ALA A 234 19.72 12.28 13.05
C ALA A 234 19.37 12.04 14.52
N HIS A 235 19.90 10.94 15.05
CA HIS A 235 19.84 10.62 16.47
C HIS A 235 21.27 10.47 16.98
N GLU A 236 21.57 11.08 18.13
CA GLU A 236 22.91 11.02 18.75
C GLU A 236 24.04 11.49 17.80
N GLY A 237 23.73 12.48 16.95
CA GLY A 237 24.68 13.08 16.01
C GLY A 237 24.96 12.27 14.74
N THR A 238 24.21 11.20 14.49
CA THR A 238 24.34 10.38 13.27
C THR A 238 22.98 10.05 12.64
N PHE A 239 22.96 9.93 11.33
CA PHE A 239 21.84 9.35 10.57
C PHE A 239 21.98 7.82 10.43
N ASP A 240 23.17 7.28 10.67
CA ASP A 240 23.51 5.86 10.48
C ASP A 240 23.57 5.16 11.85
N TYR A 241 22.52 5.33 12.66
CA TYR A 241 22.41 4.70 13.97
C TYR A 241 22.14 3.19 13.86
N THR A 242 22.70 2.40 14.78
CA THR A 242 22.50 0.96 14.80
C THR A 242 21.04 0.59 15.07
N THR A 243 20.57 -0.45 14.39
CA THR A 243 19.21 -0.99 14.54
C THR A 243 19.20 -2.37 15.21
N GLU A 244 20.36 -2.91 15.61
CA GLU A 244 20.51 -4.28 16.15
C GLU A 244 19.65 -4.53 17.39
N ASN A 245 19.52 -3.51 18.25
CA ASN A 245 18.75 -3.59 19.50
C ASN A 245 17.30 -3.08 19.36
N LEU A 246 16.86 -2.80 18.13
CA LEU A 246 15.50 -2.35 17.87
C LEU A 246 14.59 -3.52 17.56
N LEU A 247 13.31 -3.37 17.92
CA LEU A 247 12.30 -4.36 17.55
C LEU A 247 12.16 -4.41 16.03
N PRO A 248 12.15 -5.61 15.40
CA PRO A 248 11.97 -5.73 13.95
C PRO A 248 10.68 -5.10 13.41
N ARG A 249 9.68 -4.95 14.28
CA ARG A 249 8.37 -4.34 13.99
C ARG A 249 7.93 -3.42 15.13
N GLY A 250 8.80 -2.49 15.54
CA GLY A 250 8.45 -1.48 16.53
C GLY A 250 9.14 -0.14 16.27
N PRO A 251 8.67 0.92 16.95
CA PRO A 251 9.29 2.24 16.87
C PRO A 251 10.72 2.24 17.41
N VAL A 252 11.53 3.18 16.93
CA VAL A 252 12.80 3.56 17.55
C VAL A 252 12.54 4.05 18.99
N PRO A 253 13.56 4.10 19.88
CA PRO A 253 13.37 4.50 21.27
C PRO A 253 12.73 5.88 21.40
N ALA A 254 11.85 6.06 22.39
CA ALA A 254 11.14 7.33 22.62
C ALA A 254 12.07 8.54 22.87
N LYS A 255 13.30 8.30 23.36
CA LYS A 255 14.33 9.35 23.48
C LYS A 255 14.76 9.93 22.13
N TRP A 256 14.59 9.18 21.04
CA TRP A 256 14.97 9.54 19.68
C TRP A 256 13.76 10.06 18.90
N MET A 257 12.65 9.32 18.91
CA MET A 257 11.44 9.71 18.20
C MET A 257 10.19 9.18 18.90
N GLU A 258 9.16 10.02 18.99
CA GLU A 258 7.83 9.63 19.43
C GLU A 258 6.78 10.16 18.44
N TYR A 259 6.12 9.27 17.71
CA TYR A 259 5.00 9.63 16.83
C TYR A 259 3.70 9.70 17.64
N ARG A 260 3.04 10.86 17.61
CA ARG A 260 1.83 11.16 18.40
C ARG A 260 0.54 11.13 17.58
N GLY A 261 0.63 10.77 16.30
CA GLY A 261 -0.51 10.71 15.39
C GLY A 261 -0.52 11.83 14.37
N HIS A 262 -1.67 12.01 13.74
CA HIS A 262 -1.89 13.04 12.74
C HIS A 262 -3.29 13.63 12.84
N TYR A 263 -3.41 14.86 12.36
CA TYR A 263 -4.67 15.55 12.16
C TYR A 263 -4.99 15.60 10.67
N LEU A 264 -6.28 15.58 10.35
CA LEU A 264 -6.79 15.77 9.00
C LEU A 264 -7.63 17.05 8.96
N HIS A 265 -7.19 18.02 8.17
CA HIS A 265 -7.92 19.24 7.90
C HIS A 265 -8.19 19.34 6.41
N GLU A 266 -9.42 18.98 6.02
CA GLU A 266 -9.79 18.78 4.62
C GLU A 266 -8.86 17.73 3.97
N ASP A 267 -8.15 18.07 2.90
CA ASP A 267 -7.17 17.20 2.24
C ASP A 267 -5.74 17.38 2.79
N ASN A 268 -5.54 18.26 3.76
CA ASN A 268 -4.23 18.48 4.39
C ASN A 268 -4.04 17.55 5.58
N LEU A 269 -2.87 16.92 5.62
CA LEU A 269 -2.44 16.08 6.72
C LEU A 269 -1.37 16.80 7.54
N LEU A 270 -1.53 16.75 8.85
CA LEU A 270 -0.60 17.31 9.81
C LEU A 270 -0.07 16.21 10.73
N LEU A 271 1.22 15.92 10.64
CA LEU A 271 1.92 14.97 11.51
C LEU A 271 2.31 15.66 12.82
N SER A 272 2.12 14.95 13.94
CA SER A 272 2.62 15.37 15.25
C SER A 272 3.57 14.30 15.79
N TYR A 273 4.80 14.70 16.06
CA TYR A 273 5.83 13.82 16.61
C TYR A 273 6.89 14.62 17.37
N SER A 274 7.77 13.94 18.08
CA SER A 274 8.97 14.56 18.66
C SER A 274 10.23 13.89 18.10
N ILE A 275 11.32 14.67 17.99
CA ILE A 275 12.66 14.19 17.63
C ILE A 275 13.64 14.66 18.69
N ASN A 276 14.38 13.72 19.29
CA ASN A 276 15.34 13.98 20.36
C ASN A 276 14.74 14.84 21.50
N GLY A 277 13.47 14.59 21.83
CA GLY A 277 12.71 15.31 22.87
C GLY A 277 12.17 16.68 22.46
N ARG A 278 12.32 17.10 21.20
CA ARG A 278 11.82 18.38 20.67
C ARG A 278 10.57 18.15 19.83
N ASP A 279 9.47 18.81 20.18
CA ASP A 279 8.20 18.65 19.47
C ASP A 279 8.25 19.23 18.06
N ILE A 280 7.64 18.51 17.12
CA ILE A 280 7.54 18.86 15.69
C ILE A 280 6.10 18.68 15.22
N LEU A 281 5.61 19.70 14.53
CA LEU A 281 4.44 19.64 13.68
C LEU A 281 4.90 19.75 12.22
N GLU A 282 4.53 18.78 11.39
CA GLU A 282 4.91 18.73 9.98
C GLU A 282 3.68 18.62 9.09
N MET A 283 3.57 19.51 8.11
CA MET A 283 2.53 19.48 7.08
C MET A 283 3.19 19.36 5.70
N PRO A 284 3.25 18.15 5.12
CA PRO A 284 3.78 17.95 3.77
C PRO A 284 2.73 18.29 2.72
N ALA A 285 3.15 18.94 1.65
CA ALA A 285 2.30 19.32 0.52
C ALA A 285 3.09 19.34 -0.79
N LYS A 286 2.37 19.36 -1.91
CA LYS A 286 2.92 19.77 -3.20
C LYS A 286 2.47 21.18 -3.51
N ALA A 287 3.42 22.08 -3.74
CA ALA A 287 3.12 23.46 -4.12
C ALA A 287 2.36 23.50 -5.46
N GLN A 288 1.29 24.30 -5.53
CA GLN A 288 0.62 24.60 -6.79
C GLN A 288 1.56 25.39 -7.72
N GLY A 289 1.45 25.18 -9.04
CA GLY A 289 2.34 25.82 -10.02
C GLY A 289 3.68 25.08 -10.18
N PHE A 290 4.77 25.63 -9.64
CA PHE A 290 6.15 25.11 -9.82
C PHE A 290 6.29 23.62 -9.44
N GLY A 291 5.46 23.13 -8.52
CA GLY A 291 5.36 21.71 -8.21
C GLY A 291 6.46 21.17 -7.30
N ALA A 292 7.13 22.02 -6.52
CA ALA A 292 8.04 21.59 -5.46
C ALA A 292 7.30 20.81 -4.35
N ILE A 293 8.02 19.92 -3.68
CA ILE A 293 7.56 19.28 -2.46
C ILE A 293 7.91 20.20 -1.30
N VAL A 294 6.92 20.54 -0.48
CA VAL A 294 7.07 21.49 0.61
C VAL A 294 6.71 20.80 1.91
N HIS A 295 7.58 20.90 2.90
CA HIS A 295 7.31 20.49 4.26
C HIS A 295 7.24 21.74 5.11
N THR A 296 6.05 22.07 5.61
CA THR A 296 5.88 23.17 6.57
C THR A 296 6.11 22.61 7.97
N LEU A 297 7.12 23.13 8.65
CA LEU A 297 7.58 22.66 9.95
C LEU A 297 7.39 23.74 11.00
N ARG A 298 6.72 23.37 12.09
CA ARG A 298 6.83 24.08 13.37
C ARG A 298 7.63 23.21 14.32
N VAL A 299 8.81 23.69 14.68
CA VAL A 299 9.72 23.02 15.61
C VAL A 299 9.71 23.80 16.92
N ALA A 300 9.44 23.12 18.03
CA ALA A 300 9.37 23.76 19.36
C ALA A 300 10.72 24.35 19.81
N ALA A 301 10.76 25.02 20.96
CA ALA A 301 12.03 25.38 21.59
C ALA A 301 12.83 24.11 21.97
N GLY A 302 14.15 24.21 22.04
CA GLY A 302 15.02 23.09 22.38
C GLY A 302 16.45 23.52 22.68
N THR A 303 17.15 22.76 23.52
CA THR A 303 18.52 23.09 23.98
C THR A 303 19.63 22.43 23.14
N GLN A 304 19.26 21.52 22.24
CA GLN A 304 20.18 20.81 21.36
C GLN A 304 19.80 21.05 19.89
N PRO A 305 20.77 21.06 18.97
CA PRO A 305 20.49 21.14 17.55
C PRO A 305 19.83 19.83 17.06
N LEU A 306 18.98 19.95 16.03
CA LEU A 306 18.49 18.82 15.25
C LEU A 306 19.17 18.82 13.88
N GLN A 307 19.36 17.64 13.29
CA GLN A 307 19.82 17.51 11.91
C GLN A 307 18.83 16.67 11.13
N LEU A 308 18.50 17.15 9.93
CA LEU A 308 17.55 16.53 9.02
C LEU A 308 18.21 16.38 7.65
N SER A 309 18.31 15.15 7.16
CA SER A 309 18.64 14.91 5.76
C SER A 309 17.40 15.19 4.92
N VAL A 310 17.48 16.10 3.96
CA VAL A 310 16.34 16.54 3.14
C VAL A 310 16.40 16.05 1.70
N GLY A 311 17.51 15.41 1.31
CA GLY A 311 17.71 14.94 -0.05
C GLY A 311 19.07 14.27 -0.19
N GLN A 312 19.19 13.35 -1.14
CA GLN A 312 20.43 12.65 -1.43
C GLN A 312 20.39 12.16 -2.86
N LEU A 313 21.17 12.75 -3.75
CA LEU A 313 21.25 12.30 -5.13
C LEU A 313 22.27 11.15 -5.24
N GLU A 314 21.80 9.95 -5.59
CA GLU A 314 22.63 8.76 -5.74
C GLU A 314 23.16 8.63 -7.17
N THR A 315 24.27 9.33 -7.46
CA THR A 315 24.95 9.25 -8.77
C THR A 315 26.45 9.05 -8.59
N PRO A 316 27.15 8.34 -9.50
CA PRO A 316 28.58 8.03 -9.33
C PRO A 316 29.49 9.25 -9.22
N VAL A 317 29.14 10.33 -9.92
CA VAL A 317 29.85 11.61 -9.86
C VAL A 317 28.81 12.69 -9.59
N LEU A 318 29.06 13.47 -8.53
CA LEU A 318 28.16 14.53 -8.08
C LEU A 318 28.95 15.78 -7.74
N ARG A 319 28.30 16.92 -7.91
CA ARG A 319 28.76 18.22 -7.46
C ARG A 319 27.76 18.74 -6.44
N ASN A 320 28.23 18.90 -5.21
CA ASN A 320 27.51 19.58 -4.15
C ASN A 320 27.91 21.05 -4.09
N GLY A 321 26.98 21.90 -3.68
CA GLY A 321 27.28 23.29 -3.34
C GLY A 321 26.02 24.11 -3.13
N PHE A 322 26.22 25.41 -3.04
CA PHE A 322 25.18 26.38 -2.70
C PHE A 322 24.99 27.39 -3.83
N LEU A 323 23.73 27.70 -4.13
CA LEU A 323 23.35 28.71 -5.11
C LEU A 323 22.62 29.85 -4.41
N ASP A 324 23.06 31.08 -4.67
CA ASP A 324 22.31 32.28 -4.29
C ASP A 324 20.99 32.31 -5.08
N PRO A 325 19.82 32.38 -4.41
CA PRO A 325 18.53 32.48 -5.10
C PRO A 325 18.40 33.68 -6.04
N LYS A 326 19.26 34.69 -5.91
CA LYS A 326 19.30 35.88 -6.79
C LYS A 326 20.29 35.74 -7.94
N ALA A 327 21.04 34.64 -8.01
CA ALA A 327 22.06 34.44 -9.05
C ALA A 327 21.41 34.33 -10.44
N PRO A 328 21.92 35.05 -11.45
CA PRO A 328 21.39 34.98 -12.82
C PRO A 328 21.83 33.71 -13.57
N THR A 329 22.82 32.98 -13.04
CA THR A 329 23.37 31.75 -13.64
C THR A 329 23.70 30.74 -12.55
N VAL A 330 23.72 29.45 -12.89
CA VAL A 330 24.05 28.38 -11.94
C VAL A 330 25.57 28.33 -11.73
N LYS A 331 26.02 28.87 -10.60
CA LYS A 331 27.41 28.77 -10.14
C LYS A 331 27.41 28.36 -8.68
N LEU A 332 27.61 27.06 -8.45
CA LEU A 332 27.62 26.50 -7.09
C LEU A 332 28.88 26.91 -6.33
N ASN A 333 28.70 27.48 -5.14
CA ASN A 333 29.74 27.69 -4.15
C ASN A 333 30.00 26.39 -3.38
N ASN A 334 31.26 25.96 -3.31
CA ASN A 334 31.67 24.71 -2.68
C ASN A 334 32.05 24.87 -1.20
N ALA A 335 31.46 25.85 -0.50
CA ALA A 335 31.64 25.99 0.94
C ALA A 335 31.22 24.72 1.69
N THR A 336 31.79 24.47 2.88
CA THR A 336 31.41 23.31 3.70
C THR A 336 30.02 23.47 4.32
N THR A 337 29.68 24.70 4.70
CA THR A 337 28.38 25.07 5.26
C THR A 337 27.87 26.34 4.61
N SER A 338 26.58 26.59 4.73
CA SER A 338 25.94 27.79 4.20
C SER A 338 24.73 28.22 5.05
N PRO A 339 24.43 29.53 5.13
CA PRO A 339 23.18 29.99 5.71
C PRO A 339 21.96 29.43 4.97
N ALA A 340 20.83 29.31 5.67
CA ALA A 340 19.64 28.69 5.10
C ALA A 340 18.90 29.52 4.02
N ASP A 341 19.34 30.77 3.78
CA ASP A 341 18.84 31.62 2.71
C ASP A 341 19.37 31.23 1.32
N GLN A 342 20.38 30.36 1.26
CA GLN A 342 20.90 29.78 0.03
C GLN A 342 20.09 28.52 -0.38
N ILE A 343 20.23 28.14 -1.66
CA ILE A 343 19.73 26.86 -2.18
C ILE A 343 20.85 25.84 -2.07
N ALA A 344 20.67 24.78 -1.30
CA ALA A 344 21.56 23.63 -1.30
C ALA A 344 21.27 22.77 -2.54
N VAL A 345 22.31 22.40 -3.30
CA VAL A 345 22.19 21.68 -4.57
C VAL A 345 23.19 20.53 -4.64
N SER A 346 22.69 19.34 -4.99
CA SER A 346 23.47 18.19 -5.43
C SER A 346 23.09 17.86 -6.86
N GLY A 347 24.04 17.85 -7.79
CA GLY A 347 23.73 17.47 -9.18
C GLY A 347 24.88 16.80 -9.90
N SER A 348 24.54 16.03 -10.94
CA SER A 348 25.52 15.40 -11.80
C SER A 348 26.16 16.43 -12.73
N PRO A 349 27.49 16.42 -12.91
CA PRO A 349 28.14 17.26 -13.91
C PRO A 349 27.63 16.94 -15.32
N ALA A 350 27.37 17.97 -16.12
CA ALA A 350 27.05 17.85 -17.55
C ALA A 350 28.12 18.54 -18.41
N LYS A 351 28.10 18.29 -19.73
CA LYS A 351 29.02 18.97 -20.68
C LYS A 351 28.94 20.50 -20.57
N GLN A 352 27.76 21.01 -20.26
CA GLN A 352 27.49 22.40 -19.92
C GLN A 352 26.48 22.41 -18.77
N GLY A 353 26.78 23.17 -17.70
CA GLY A 353 25.89 23.33 -16.56
C GLY A 353 25.73 22.07 -15.69
N LEU A 354 24.58 21.97 -15.05
CA LEU A 354 24.16 20.87 -14.20
C LEU A 354 23.17 19.95 -14.94
N GLY A 355 23.40 18.64 -14.85
CA GLY A 355 22.47 17.62 -15.35
C GLY A 355 21.34 17.32 -14.35
N PRO A 356 20.97 16.04 -14.15
CA PRO A 356 20.08 15.63 -13.06
C PRO A 356 20.54 16.21 -11.72
N PHE A 357 19.63 16.84 -10.99
CA PHE A 357 19.94 17.46 -9.71
C PHE A 357 18.81 17.30 -8.69
N THR A 358 19.18 17.50 -7.44
CA THR A 358 18.28 17.71 -6.32
C THR A 358 18.68 18.98 -5.59
N ALA A 359 17.68 19.79 -5.26
CA ALA A 359 17.87 21.05 -4.57
C ALA A 359 16.89 21.16 -3.40
N ALA A 360 17.34 21.82 -2.32
CA ALA A 360 16.49 22.24 -1.24
C ALA A 360 16.79 23.67 -0.82
N ALA A 361 15.76 24.35 -0.33
CA ALA A 361 15.84 25.69 0.23
C ALA A 361 14.89 25.82 1.42
N THR A 362 15.08 26.85 2.23
CA THR A 362 14.16 27.18 3.31
C THR A 362 13.45 28.51 3.08
N PHE A 363 12.29 28.68 3.72
CA PHE A 363 11.49 29.90 3.71
C PHE A 363 10.78 30.09 5.05
N GLY A 364 10.61 31.32 5.54
CA GLY A 364 10.01 31.63 6.85
C GLY A 364 11.03 32.01 7.91
N GLN A 365 10.86 31.54 9.15
CA GLN A 365 11.76 31.82 10.28
C GLN A 365 13.02 30.95 10.22
N THR A 366 13.96 31.36 9.38
CA THR A 366 15.15 30.57 9.02
C THR A 366 16.43 31.00 9.75
N ASP A 367 16.32 31.90 10.73
CA ASP A 367 17.46 32.43 11.48
C ASP A 367 18.23 31.32 12.20
N GLY A 368 19.54 31.25 11.93
CA GLY A 368 20.44 30.25 12.51
C GLY A 368 20.33 28.85 11.89
N LEU A 369 19.38 28.59 10.98
CA LEU A 369 19.38 27.37 10.19
C LEU A 369 20.62 27.34 9.27
N GLN A 370 21.20 26.16 9.08
CA GLN A 370 22.38 25.97 8.24
C GLN A 370 22.26 24.76 7.33
N TRP A 371 22.74 24.92 6.10
CA TRP A 371 22.93 23.84 5.15
C TRP A 371 24.34 23.28 5.22
N SER A 372 24.46 21.97 5.02
CA SER A 372 25.73 21.28 4.78
C SER A 372 25.51 20.04 3.92
N PHE A 373 26.62 19.39 3.54
CA PHE A 373 26.63 18.06 2.97
C PHE A 373 27.49 17.16 3.82
N ASP A 374 27.03 15.95 4.12
CA ASP A 374 27.81 14.99 4.90
C ASP A 374 28.70 14.08 4.02
N GLY A 375 29.43 13.15 4.64
CA GLY A 375 30.32 12.23 3.94
C GLY A 375 29.61 11.25 2.98
N HIS A 376 28.29 11.06 3.12
CA HIS A 376 27.47 10.25 2.22
C HIS A 376 26.73 11.10 1.18
N ASN A 377 27.06 12.39 1.07
CA ASN A 377 26.42 13.36 0.18
C ASN A 377 24.94 13.57 0.48
N ARG A 378 24.51 13.36 1.73
CA ARG A 378 23.20 13.79 2.19
C ARG A 378 23.20 15.31 2.30
N MET A 379 22.15 15.93 1.80
CA MET A 379 21.87 17.36 1.99
C MET A 379 21.26 17.54 3.38
N VAL A 380 22.00 18.18 4.28
CA VAL A 380 21.65 18.25 5.70
C VAL A 380 21.22 19.66 6.07
N LEU A 381 20.02 19.78 6.64
CA LEU A 381 19.57 20.97 7.35
C LEU A 381 19.88 20.81 8.84
N THR A 382 20.64 21.75 9.40
CA THR A 382 20.86 21.86 10.84
C THR A 382 19.93 22.92 11.41
N ILE A 383 19.10 22.52 12.37
CA ILE A 383 18.17 23.38 13.11
C ILE A 383 18.82 23.65 14.47
N PRO A 384 19.18 24.89 14.81
CA PRO A 384 19.92 25.16 16.03
C PRO A 384 19.05 24.98 17.27
N ALA A 385 19.70 24.91 18.43
CA ALA A 385 19.04 25.13 19.70
C ALA A 385 18.39 26.53 19.71
N SER A 386 17.19 26.64 20.30
CA SER A 386 16.44 27.90 20.37
C SER A 386 15.57 27.93 21.63
N LYS A 387 15.39 29.12 22.20
CA LYS A 387 14.46 29.37 23.31
C LYS A 387 13.01 29.56 22.84
N GLN A 388 12.78 29.65 21.53
CA GLN A 388 11.49 29.89 20.91
C GLN A 388 11.20 28.83 19.86
N SER A 389 9.91 28.57 19.60
CA SER A 389 9.52 27.76 18.46
C SER A 389 9.85 28.48 17.15
N CYS A 390 10.30 27.76 16.13
CA CYS A 390 10.47 28.28 14.78
C CYS A 390 9.46 27.65 13.82
N LEU A 391 8.90 28.48 12.93
CA LEU A 391 8.00 28.10 11.85
C LEU A 391 8.70 28.40 10.51
N PHE A 392 8.94 27.37 9.71
CA PHE A 392 9.59 27.51 8.42
C PHE A 392 9.15 26.39 7.47
N GLN A 393 9.44 26.56 6.19
CA GLN A 393 9.25 25.56 5.15
C GLN A 393 10.59 25.03 4.67
N VAL A 394 10.63 23.73 4.38
CA VAL A 394 11.68 23.10 3.57
C VAL A 394 11.09 22.78 2.21
N ILE A 395 11.66 23.40 1.17
CA ILE A 395 11.20 23.32 -0.21
C ILE A 395 12.18 22.46 -0.98
N ARG A 396 11.71 21.34 -1.54
CA ARG A 396 12.53 20.30 -2.16
C ARG A 396 12.12 20.14 -3.62
N TYR A 397 13.10 20.05 -4.50
CA TYR A 397 12.88 19.89 -5.93
C TYR A 397 13.94 19.00 -6.57
N SER A 398 13.51 18.21 -7.57
CA SER A 398 14.39 17.40 -8.40
C SER A 398 14.16 17.79 -9.85
N GLY A 399 15.25 18.07 -10.55
CA GLY A 399 15.25 18.59 -11.91
C GLY A 399 16.39 18.03 -12.74
N GLN A 400 16.53 18.52 -13.96
CA GLN A 400 17.42 17.97 -14.99
C GLN A 400 18.30 19.02 -15.68
N SER A 401 18.13 20.30 -15.36
CA SER A 401 18.86 21.39 -16.02
C SER A 401 18.99 22.65 -15.17
N ASP A 402 19.97 23.49 -15.52
CA ASP A 402 20.17 24.81 -14.93
C ASP A 402 18.91 25.69 -14.99
N ALA A 403 18.17 25.65 -16.10
CA ALA A 403 16.94 26.43 -16.25
C ALA A 403 15.88 26.05 -15.21
N GLN A 404 15.76 24.76 -14.88
CA GLN A 404 14.83 24.30 -13.85
C GLN A 404 15.30 24.68 -12.44
N LEU A 405 16.61 24.69 -12.20
CA LEU A 405 17.18 25.16 -10.93
C LEU A 405 16.96 26.67 -10.74
N LEU A 406 17.17 27.47 -11.78
CA LEU A 406 16.87 28.91 -11.76
C LEU A 406 15.36 29.19 -11.63
N SER A 407 14.51 28.31 -12.18
CA SER A 407 13.06 28.39 -11.97
C SER A 407 12.67 28.15 -10.51
N MET A 408 13.37 27.25 -9.80
CA MET A 408 13.21 27.09 -8.35
C MET A 408 13.61 28.37 -7.61
N ALA A 409 14.71 29.01 -8.00
CA ALA A 409 15.15 30.28 -7.42
C ALA A 409 14.09 31.39 -7.62
N GLY A 410 13.52 31.48 -8.83
CA GLY A 410 12.40 32.39 -9.12
C GLY A 410 11.15 32.09 -8.27
N TYR A 411 10.82 30.82 -8.07
CA TYR A 411 9.74 30.41 -7.17
C TYR A 411 9.97 30.86 -5.72
N LEU A 412 11.20 30.74 -5.21
CA LEU A 412 11.55 31.27 -3.87
C LEU A 412 11.41 32.80 -3.81
N GLY A 413 11.75 33.51 -4.88
CA GLY A 413 11.51 34.94 -5.00
C GLY A 413 10.01 35.30 -4.89
N LEU A 414 9.14 34.53 -5.55
CA LEU A 414 7.69 34.70 -5.44
C LEU A 414 7.15 34.42 -4.04
N LEU A 415 7.68 33.40 -3.35
CA LEU A 415 7.30 33.13 -1.96
C LEU A 415 7.67 34.29 -1.04
N LYS A 416 8.88 34.85 -1.19
CA LYS A 416 9.32 36.03 -0.44
C LYS A 416 8.47 37.27 -0.71
N LEU A 417 7.93 37.41 -1.92
CA LEU A 417 7.01 38.52 -2.25
C LEU A 417 5.62 38.34 -1.67
N LYS A 418 5.13 37.09 -1.58
CA LYS A 418 3.84 36.78 -0.95
C LYS A 418 3.91 36.91 0.57
N ASP A 419 5.02 36.49 1.16
CA ASP A 419 5.26 36.49 2.61
C ASP A 419 4.17 35.78 3.44
N GLU A 420 3.57 34.75 2.84
CA GLU A 420 2.54 33.92 3.47
C GLU A 420 3.12 32.59 3.90
N LEU A 421 3.04 32.31 5.20
CA LEU A 421 3.51 31.06 5.79
C LEU A 421 2.36 30.40 6.57
N PRO A 422 1.80 29.28 6.07
CA PRO A 422 0.75 28.57 6.78
C PRO A 422 1.28 28.02 8.10
N ASP A 423 0.50 28.15 9.17
CA ASP A 423 0.90 27.68 10.49
C ASP A 423 0.21 26.36 10.83
N PRO A 424 0.96 25.25 11.00
CA PRO A 424 0.39 23.95 11.34
C PRO A 424 -0.57 23.96 12.55
N ILE A 425 -0.38 24.84 13.53
CA ILE A 425 -1.25 24.87 14.72
C ILE A 425 -2.70 25.23 14.40
N GLN A 426 -2.94 25.93 13.29
CA GLN A 426 -4.28 26.32 12.86
C GLN A 426 -5.09 25.11 12.34
N HIS A 427 -4.43 23.98 12.07
CA HIS A 427 -5.01 22.77 11.51
C HIS A 427 -5.03 21.58 12.49
N LEU A 428 -4.87 21.84 13.79
CA LEU A 428 -4.97 20.82 14.85
C LEU A 428 -6.40 20.36 15.15
N LYS A 429 -7.40 20.94 14.48
CA LYS A 429 -8.80 20.51 14.59
C LYS A 429 -9.21 19.82 13.29
N GLY A 430 -9.89 18.69 13.45
CA GLY A 430 -10.48 17.97 12.33
C GLY A 430 -11.35 18.89 11.48
N GLY A 431 -11.23 18.76 10.16
CA GLY A 431 -12.10 19.46 9.21
C GLY A 431 -13.54 18.93 9.22
N LYS A 432 -14.31 19.26 8.19
CA LYS A 432 -15.64 18.67 7.97
C LYS A 432 -15.54 17.14 7.83
N GLN A 433 -16.54 16.42 8.34
CA GLN A 433 -16.61 14.96 8.20
C GLN A 433 -16.62 14.57 6.72
N ARG A 434 -15.66 13.73 6.32
CA ARG A 434 -15.47 13.31 4.91
C ARG A 434 -16.57 12.38 4.41
N TRP A 435 -17.00 11.45 5.27
CA TRP A 435 -18.07 10.51 4.98
C TRP A 435 -19.22 10.75 5.97
N PRO A 436 -20.14 11.68 5.68
CA PRO A 436 -21.22 12.06 6.59
C PRO A 436 -22.35 11.03 6.65
N GLU A 437 -22.41 10.10 5.69
CA GLU A 437 -23.46 9.09 5.60
C GLU A 437 -23.38 8.06 6.74
N VAL A 438 -24.55 7.70 7.28
CA VAL A 438 -24.67 6.69 8.34
C VAL A 438 -24.83 5.31 7.69
N ILE A 439 -23.88 4.41 7.96
CA ILE A 439 -23.96 3.03 7.49
C ILE A 439 -25.03 2.29 8.29
N THR A 440 -26.05 1.77 7.60
CA THR A 440 -27.06 0.88 8.19
C THR A 440 -26.79 -0.55 7.73
N THR A 441 -26.54 -1.45 8.69
CA THR A 441 -26.37 -2.88 8.41
C THR A 441 -27.65 -3.64 8.74
N MET A 442 -28.15 -4.46 7.83
CA MET A 442 -29.18 -5.45 8.14
C MET A 442 -28.48 -6.74 8.60
N GLY A 443 -28.75 -7.15 9.84
CA GLY A 443 -28.24 -8.40 10.43
C GLY A 443 -29.12 -9.60 10.12
#